data_AF-A0A0T1XP13-F1
#
_entry.id   AF-A0A0T1XP13-F1
#
_cell.length_a   1.000
_cell.length_b   1.000
_cell.length_c   1.000
_cell.angle_alpha   90.00
_cell.angle_beta   90.00
_cell.angle_gamma   90.00
#
_symmetry.space_group_name_H-M   'P 1'
#
loop_
_entity.id
_entity.type
_entity.pdbx_description
1 polymer ?
#
loop_
_entity_poly.entity_id
_entity_poly.type
_entity_poly.pdbx_seq_one_letter_code
_entity_poly.pdbx_strand_id
1 'polypeptide(L)'
;MIKQQMMSPAVALHHWRLNGMSMAQVLSQTGYVRWSDLAADHAEALENQEIAMQDMLMSPEERQREEDVEALWERYGDYLREMVPPAEYADEIERLLPVIIATWQLNDAARSKPFRDAVRRRKSLQ
;
A
#
# COMPACT_ATOMS: atom_id res chain seq x y z
N MET A 1 20.00 -12.74 -35.89
CA MET A 1 19.64 -13.27 -34.55
C MET A 1 18.25 -12.79 -34.22
N ILE A 2 17.27 -13.69 -34.12
CA ILE A 2 15.92 -13.35 -33.69
C ILE A 2 16.02 -13.01 -32.19
N LYS A 3 15.65 -11.78 -31.80
CA LYS A 3 15.54 -11.42 -30.39
C LYS A 3 14.53 -12.38 -29.76
N GLN A 4 14.99 -13.31 -28.92
CA GLN A 4 14.08 -14.05 -28.05
C GLN A 4 13.38 -12.98 -27.19
N GLN A 5 12.10 -12.72 -27.47
CA GLN A 5 11.30 -11.87 -26.61
C GLN A 5 11.22 -12.58 -25.27
N MET A 6 11.75 -11.94 -24.23
CA MET A 6 11.58 -12.42 -22.88
C MET A 6 10.09 -12.40 -22.54
N MET A 7 9.59 -13.51 -22.03
CA MET A 7 8.20 -13.64 -21.57
C MET A 7 8.11 -13.32 -20.09
N SER A 8 6.95 -12.83 -19.65
CA SER A 8 6.69 -12.73 -18.22
C SER A 8 6.59 -14.13 -17.59
N PRO A 9 6.97 -14.28 -16.31
CA PRO A 9 6.85 -15.55 -15.57
C PRO A 9 5.48 -16.22 -15.72
N ALA A 10 4.39 -15.45 -15.58
CA ALA A 10 3.03 -15.95 -15.69
C ALA A 10 2.72 -16.56 -17.07
N VAL A 11 3.17 -15.91 -18.16
CA VAL A 11 2.94 -16.39 -19.53
C VAL A 11 3.76 -17.65 -19.81
N ALA A 12 5.01 -17.69 -19.36
CA ALA A 12 5.85 -18.87 -19.55
C ALA A 12 5.34 -20.08 -18.77
N LEU A 13 4.88 -19.88 -17.52
CA LEU A 13 4.26 -20.93 -16.71
C LEU A 13 2.92 -21.42 -17.30
N HIS A 14 2.15 -20.53 -17.92
CA HIS A 14 0.94 -20.91 -18.65
C HIS A 14 1.24 -21.83 -19.83
N HIS A 15 2.26 -21.51 -20.64
CA HIS A 15 2.71 -22.36 -21.75
C HIS A 15 3.34 -23.68 -21.28
N TRP A 16 4.01 -23.68 -20.14
CA TRP A 16 4.48 -24.91 -19.48
C TRP A 16 3.31 -25.83 -19.14
N ARG A 17 2.26 -25.29 -18.52
CA ARG A 17 1.10 -26.06 -18.08
C ARG A 17 0.21 -26.57 -19.22
N LEU A 18 -0.05 -25.75 -20.24
CA LEU A 18 -1.05 -26.07 -21.28
C LEU A 18 -0.45 -26.51 -22.61
N ASN A 19 0.73 -26.02 -22.97
CA ASN A 19 1.32 -26.23 -24.30
C ASN A 19 2.52 -27.19 -24.27
N GLY A 20 2.80 -27.82 -23.13
CA GLY A 20 3.88 -28.79 -22.98
C GLY A 20 5.28 -28.20 -23.16
N MET A 21 5.45 -26.89 -22.92
CA MET A 21 6.78 -26.26 -22.89
C MET A 21 7.61 -26.96 -21.81
N SER A 22 8.91 -27.16 -22.04
CA SER A 22 9.80 -27.74 -21.02
C SER A 22 10.26 -26.69 -19.99
N MET A 23 10.55 -27.10 -18.76
CA MET A 23 11.03 -26.16 -17.73
C MET A 23 12.34 -25.44 -18.12
N ALA A 24 13.22 -26.10 -18.90
CA ALA A 24 14.42 -25.46 -19.43
C ALA A 24 14.10 -24.29 -20.39
N GLN A 25 13.03 -24.43 -21.20
CA GLN A 25 12.56 -23.36 -22.07
C GLN A 25 11.90 -22.23 -21.28
N VAL A 26 11.14 -22.56 -20.23
CA VAL A 26 10.55 -21.55 -19.32
C VAL A 26 11.63 -20.68 -18.72
N LEU A 27 12.67 -21.28 -18.13
CA LEU A 27 13.80 -20.58 -17.53
C LEU A 27 14.55 -19.72 -18.56
N SER A 28 14.81 -20.27 -19.76
CA SER A 28 15.44 -19.52 -20.85
C SER A 28 14.62 -18.33 -21.33
N GLN A 29 13.29 -18.42 -21.35
CA GLN A 29 12.41 -17.36 -21.86
C GLN A 29 12.08 -16.30 -20.81
N THR A 30 12.18 -16.64 -19.54
CA THR A 30 11.93 -15.72 -18.41
C THR A 30 13.22 -15.09 -17.88
N GLY A 31 14.38 -15.69 -18.18
CA GLY A 31 15.70 -15.19 -17.76
C GLY A 31 16.17 -15.71 -16.39
N TYR A 32 15.39 -16.58 -15.74
CA TYR A 32 15.76 -17.19 -14.46
C TYR A 32 16.68 -18.38 -14.65
N VAL A 33 17.63 -18.55 -13.73
CA VAL A 33 18.55 -19.70 -13.73
C VAL A 33 17.96 -20.86 -12.94
N ARG A 34 17.17 -20.57 -11.90
CA ARG A 34 16.59 -21.56 -10.99
C ARG A 34 15.06 -21.46 -10.98
N TRP A 35 14.42 -22.62 -10.88
CA TRP A 35 12.96 -22.71 -10.77
C TRP A 35 12.44 -22.14 -9.45
N SER A 36 13.24 -22.18 -8.38
CA SER A 36 12.90 -21.57 -7.08
C SER A 36 12.69 -20.07 -7.19
N ASP A 37 13.56 -19.40 -7.95
CA ASP A 37 13.58 -17.95 -8.07
C ASP A 37 12.39 -17.50 -8.94
N LEU A 38 12.14 -18.24 -10.03
CA LEU A 38 10.94 -18.05 -10.86
C LEU A 38 9.64 -18.23 -10.06
N ALA A 39 9.60 -19.23 -9.18
CA ALA A 39 8.42 -19.51 -8.37
C ALA A 39 8.18 -18.43 -7.31
N ALA A 40 9.25 -17.95 -6.65
CA ALA A 40 9.18 -16.86 -5.68
C ALA A 40 8.66 -15.57 -6.34
N ASP A 41 9.27 -15.16 -7.46
CA ASP A 41 8.85 -13.95 -8.19
C ASP A 41 7.42 -14.08 -8.72
N HIS A 42 7.00 -15.27 -9.14
CA HIS A 42 5.62 -15.46 -9.58
C HIS A 42 4.63 -15.33 -8.42
N ALA A 43 4.96 -15.87 -7.24
CA ALA A 43 4.12 -15.73 -6.04
C ALA A 43 4.01 -14.26 -5.62
N GLU A 44 5.13 -13.55 -5.56
CA GLU A 44 5.16 -12.11 -5.27
C GLU A 44 4.34 -11.31 -6.30
N ALA A 45 4.47 -11.64 -7.59
CA ALA A 45 3.68 -10.99 -8.63
C ALA A 45 2.17 -11.22 -8.50
N LEU A 46 1.75 -12.39 -8.01
CA LEU A 46 0.33 -12.68 -7.74
C LEU A 46 -0.16 -11.90 -6.52
N GLU A 47 0.60 -11.86 -5.43
CA GLU A 47 0.27 -11.07 -4.24
C GLU A 47 0.17 -9.58 -4.58
N ASN A 48 1.13 -9.04 -5.34
CA ASN A 48 1.10 -7.66 -5.79
C ASN A 48 -0.10 -7.35 -6.70
N GLN A 49 -0.52 -8.31 -7.55
CA GLN A 49 -1.72 -8.15 -8.36
C GLN A 49 -3.00 -8.14 -7.51
N GLU A 50 -3.05 -8.99 -6.48
CA GLU A 50 -4.17 -9.04 -5.55
C GLU A 50 -4.29 -7.73 -4.76
N ILE A 51 -3.18 -7.24 -4.21
CA ILE A 51 -3.12 -5.95 -3.51
C ILE A 51 -3.55 -4.81 -4.44
N ALA A 52 -2.96 -4.73 -5.63
CA ALA A 52 -3.32 -3.69 -6.61
C ALA A 52 -4.80 -3.74 -7.02
N MET A 53 -5.38 -4.94 -7.09
CA MET A 53 -6.81 -5.11 -7.38
C MET A 53 -7.66 -4.64 -6.20
N GLN A 54 -7.28 -4.95 -4.96
CA GLN A 54 -7.95 -4.44 -3.75
C GLN A 54 -7.91 -2.91 -3.73
N ASP A 55 -6.76 -2.30 -4.02
CA ASP A 55 -6.59 -0.84 -4.07
C ASP A 55 -7.48 -0.15 -5.11
N MET A 56 -7.66 -0.80 -6.27
CA MET A 56 -8.54 -0.30 -7.33
C MET A 56 -10.02 -0.42 -6.96
N LEU A 57 -10.37 -1.39 -6.11
CA LEU A 57 -11.74 -1.64 -5.68
C LEU A 57 -12.13 -0.86 -4.41
N MET A 58 -11.15 -0.29 -3.70
CA MET A 58 -11.41 0.54 -2.52
C MET A 58 -12.22 1.79 -2.86
N SER A 59 -13.26 2.03 -2.07
CA SER A 59 -13.98 3.30 -2.05
C SER A 59 -13.12 4.43 -1.47
N PRO A 60 -13.43 5.70 -1.77
CA PRO A 60 -12.74 6.83 -1.17
C PRO A 60 -12.79 6.85 0.36
N GLU A 61 -13.88 6.35 0.97
CA GLU A 61 -14.03 6.29 2.42
C GLU A 61 -13.11 5.24 3.05
N GLU A 62 -12.97 4.08 2.41
CA GLU A 62 -12.05 3.02 2.86
C GLU A 62 -10.60 3.48 2.77
N ARG A 63 -10.22 4.13 1.66
CA ARG A 63 -8.89 4.69 1.50
C ARG A 63 -8.58 5.75 2.56
N GLN A 64 -9.51 6.65 2.85
CA GLN A 64 -9.32 7.66 3.90
C GLN A 64 -9.14 7.00 5.27
N ARG A 65 -9.88 5.92 5.56
CA ARG A 65 -9.72 5.17 6.80
C ARG A 65 -8.34 4.54 6.91
N GLU A 66 -7.81 3.95 5.84
CA GLU A 66 -6.44 3.40 5.84
C GLU A 66 -5.40 4.49 6.12
N GLU A 67 -5.52 5.65 5.46
CA GLU A 67 -4.65 6.81 5.72
C GLU A 67 -4.74 7.28 7.19
N ASP A 68 -5.94 7.30 7.77
CA ASP A 68 -6.14 7.67 9.17
C ASP A 68 -5.50 6.65 10.13
N VAL A 69 -5.60 5.36 9.82
CA VAL A 69 -4.96 4.28 10.59
C VAL A 69 -3.43 4.34 10.46
N GLU A 70 -2.90 4.63 9.27
CA GLU A 70 -1.47 4.82 9.04
C GLU A 70 -0.93 5.99 9.88
N ALA A 71 -1.60 7.14 9.82
CA ALA A 71 -1.25 8.32 10.61
C ALA A 71 -1.33 8.06 12.13
N LEU A 72 -2.25 7.19 12.56
CA LEU A 72 -2.33 6.73 13.94
C LEU A 72 -1.10 5.91 14.32
N TRP A 73 -0.68 4.97 13.46
CA TRP A 73 0.54 4.18 13.68
C TRP A 73 1.80 5.05 13.69
N GLU A 74 1.90 6.06 12.83
CA GLU A 74 3.03 7.00 12.86
C GLU A 74 3.12 7.76 14.19
N ARG A 75 1.98 8.13 14.76
CA ARG A 75 1.92 9.00 15.95
C ARG A 75 1.90 8.26 17.28
N TYR A 76 1.20 7.13 17.32
CA TYR A 76 0.95 6.33 18.52
C TYR A 76 1.51 4.91 18.42
N GLY A 77 2.25 4.58 17.36
CA GLY A 77 2.78 3.23 17.15
C GLY A 77 3.68 2.74 18.28
N ASP A 78 4.52 3.61 18.84
CA ASP A 78 5.37 3.25 19.99
C ASP A 78 4.51 2.93 21.22
N TYR A 79 3.49 3.75 21.49
CA TYR A 79 2.53 3.49 22.56
C TYR A 79 1.80 2.16 22.36
N LEU A 80 1.30 1.90 21.14
CA LEU A 80 0.62 0.64 20.83
C LEU A 80 1.54 -0.56 21.07
N ARG A 81 2.79 -0.51 20.60
CA ARG A 81 3.76 -1.60 20.74
C ARG A 81 4.19 -1.87 22.18
N GLU A 82 4.28 -0.83 22.99
CA GLU A 82 4.83 -0.93 24.35
C GLU A 82 3.76 -1.17 25.42
N MET A 83 2.55 -0.62 25.23
CA MET A 83 1.55 -0.52 26.29
C MET A 83 0.29 -1.34 26.03
N VAL A 84 0.09 -1.83 24.80
CA VAL A 84 -1.15 -2.50 24.40
C VAL A 84 -0.83 -3.94 23.99
N PRO A 85 -1.58 -4.95 24.47
CA PRO A 85 -1.45 -6.30 23.95
C PRO A 85 -1.86 -6.35 22.47
N PRO A 86 -1.16 -7.13 21.61
CA PRO A 86 -1.50 -7.22 20.18
C PRO A 86 -2.96 -7.65 19.90
N ALA A 87 -3.56 -8.42 20.80
CA ALA A 87 -4.97 -8.83 20.69
C ALA A 87 -5.96 -7.67 20.88
N GLU A 88 -5.54 -6.58 21.53
CA GLU A 88 -6.35 -5.41 21.86
C GLU A 88 -6.07 -4.22 20.90
N TYR A 89 -5.17 -4.38 19.93
CA TYR A 89 -4.82 -3.31 18.99
C TYR A 89 -6.02 -2.79 18.22
N ALA A 90 -6.93 -3.66 17.77
CA ALA A 90 -8.09 -3.23 17.01
C ALA A 90 -8.96 -2.27 17.82
N ASP A 91 -9.27 -2.63 19.07
CA ASP A 91 -10.11 -1.81 19.95
C ASP A 91 -9.43 -0.48 20.30
N GLU A 92 -8.12 -0.51 20.55
CA GLU A 92 -7.36 0.70 20.88
C GLU A 92 -7.18 1.63 19.67
N ILE A 93 -7.00 1.08 18.46
CA ILE A 93 -6.98 1.86 17.22
C ILE A 93 -8.32 2.56 17.02
N GLU A 94 -9.44 1.86 17.16
CA GLU A 94 -10.78 2.45 17.05
C GLU A 94 -11.02 3.55 18.10
N ARG A 95 -10.44 3.40 19.30
CA ARG A 95 -10.49 4.42 20.35
C ARG A 95 -9.69 5.68 19.98
N LEU A 96 -8.55 5.53 19.31
CA LEU A 96 -7.61 6.61 19.00
C LEU A 96 -7.89 7.29 17.65
N LEU A 97 -8.54 6.61 16.71
CA LEU A 97 -8.89 7.12 15.38
C LEU A 97 -9.58 8.50 15.40
N PRO A 98 -10.61 8.74 16.24
CA PRO A 98 -11.28 10.04 16.30
C PRO A 98 -10.34 11.20 16.65
N VAL A 99 -9.29 10.95 17.44
CA VAL A 99 -8.30 11.97 17.83
C VAL A 99 -7.45 12.38 16.64
N ILE A 100 -7.05 11.41 15.82
CA ILE A 100 -6.31 11.66 14.57
C ILE A 100 -7.18 12.48 13.62
N ILE A 101 -8.39 12.02 13.33
CA ILE A 101 -9.33 12.70 12.42
C ILE A 101 -9.55 14.17 12.85
N ALA A 102 -9.81 14.41 14.14
CA ALA A 102 -10.00 15.76 14.67
C ALA A 102 -8.75 16.64 14.50
N THR A 103 -7.55 16.06 14.68
CA THR A 103 -6.29 16.77 14.51
C THR A 103 -6.07 17.19 13.05
N TRP A 104 -6.42 16.34 12.10
CA TRP A 104 -6.33 16.65 10.67
C TRP A 104 -7.31 17.76 10.28
N GLN A 105 -8.58 17.66 10.71
CA GLN A 105 -9.58 18.69 10.48
C GLN A 105 -9.16 20.07 11.02
N LEU A 106 -8.54 20.11 12.20
CA LEU A 106 -7.99 21.34 12.78
C LEU A 106 -6.83 21.90 11.96
N ASN A 107 -5.91 21.05 11.51
CA ASN A 107 -4.78 21.46 10.68
C ASN A 107 -5.23 21.99 9.31
N ASP A 108 -6.20 21.36 8.68
CA ASP A 108 -6.76 21.80 7.40
C ASP A 108 -7.54 23.10 7.54
N ALA A 109 -8.34 23.23 8.60
CA ALA A 109 -9.02 24.49 8.93
C ALA A 109 -7.99 25.63 9.13
N ALA A 110 -6.89 25.38 9.83
CA ALA A 110 -5.82 26.35 10.03
C ALA A 110 -5.06 26.72 8.74
N ARG A 111 -4.93 25.78 7.80
CA ARG A 111 -4.31 25.99 6.48
C ARG A 111 -5.24 26.70 5.49
N SER A 112 -6.54 26.65 5.71
CA SER A 112 -7.54 27.26 4.83
C SER A 112 -7.33 28.78 4.68
N LYS A 113 -7.54 29.30 3.45
CA LYS A 113 -7.37 30.72 3.09
C LYS A 113 -8.11 31.71 3.99
N PRO A 114 -9.39 31.49 4.41
CA PRO A 114 -10.10 32.46 5.24
C PRO A 114 -9.44 32.66 6.61
N PHE A 115 -8.87 31.61 7.21
CA PHE A 115 -8.15 31.73 8.48
C PHE A 115 -6.82 32.47 8.33
N ARG A 116 -6.04 32.15 7.28
CA ARG A 116 -4.79 32.86 6.95
C ARG A 116 -5.02 34.35 6.67
N ASP A 117 -6.07 34.69 5.92
CA ASP A 117 -6.41 36.08 5.59
C ASP A 117 -6.92 36.84 6.82
N ALA A 118 -7.70 36.20 7.71
CA ALA A 118 -8.15 36.80 8.96
C ALA A 118 -6.96 37.09 9.91
N VAL A 119 -6.02 36.16 10.04
CA VAL A 119 -4.79 36.36 10.83
C VAL A 119 -3.92 37.46 10.24
N ARG A 120 -3.78 37.51 8.90
CA ARG A 120 -2.99 38.53 8.19
C ARG A 120 -3.59 39.93 8.37
N ARG A 121 -4.92 40.08 8.24
CA ARG A 121 -5.62 41.36 8.48
C ARG A 121 -5.47 41.83 9.93
N ARG A 122 -5.50 40.91 10.90
CA ARG A 122 -5.31 41.25 12.32
C ARG A 122 -3.90 41.76 12.62
N LYS A 123 -2.86 41.19 11.98
CA LYS A 123 -1.46 41.63 12.11
C LYS A 123 -1.16 42.96 11.40
N SER A 124 -1.90 43.32 10.35
CA SER A 124 -1.72 44.60 9.65
C SER A 124 -2.40 45.80 10.34
N LEU A 125 -3.19 45.57 11.39
CA LEU A 125 -3.90 46.59 12.16
C LEU A 125 -3.22 46.92 13.51
N GLN A 126 -2.11 46.26 13.83
CA GLN A 126 -1.23 46.56 14.96
C GLN A 126 0.01 47.28 14.45
#